data_AF-A0AAV1LVH3-F1
#
_entry.id   AF-A0AAV1LVH3-F1
#
_cell.length_a   1.000
_cell.length_b   1.000
_cell.length_c   1.000
_cell.angle_alpha   90.00
_cell.angle_beta   90.00
_cell.angle_gamma   90.00
#
_symmetry.space_group_name_H-M   'P 1'
#
loop_
_entity.id
_entity.type
_entity.pdbx_description
1 polymer ?
#
loop_
_entity_poly.entity_id
_entity_poly.type
_entity_poly.pdbx_seq_one_letter_code
_entity_poly.pdbx_strand_id
1 'polypeptide(L)'
;MDLFALPSTQTSIENGLWIHYKPISSLGDDGPIEFQVPGTGDDYIDLSHTLLHIKAKVLNQDSTNLVSTTIVAPVNNWLHSLFSQLDVYLNQKLVSPPNNTYAYRAYMETLLNYAPAAKQSHLTCSLWYEDTAGKMDSTDGKNIGFVKRQELISESKEIEMIGVQGKTLDNIFLGQVPKRCIIGFVNNSAFNGSLTKNPFNFENYGINSFSLYIDGQQIPSKALQPSFNNSIFTSAYHTLFSGTGIHFLNEGNGISCEQYGKGYCLSAFDLTPDLSANSSTHWNLIKHGSVRIEVRFESSLIQTINCIVYAEFDNIIEIDKNRNVTVDYSS
;
A
#
# COMPACT_ATOMS: atom_id res chain seq x y z
N MET A 1 8.16 40.93 -3.71
CA MET A 1 7.71 39.83 -2.84
C MET A 1 7.69 40.41 -1.44
N ASP A 2 6.50 40.71 -0.91
CA ASP A 2 6.34 41.44 0.35
C ASP A 2 6.40 40.44 1.51
N LEU A 3 7.52 40.49 2.25
CA LEU A 3 7.87 39.56 3.31
C LEU A 3 6.99 39.74 4.58
N PHE A 4 6.14 40.77 4.60
CA PHE A 4 5.28 41.12 5.73
C PHE A 4 3.78 41.08 5.40
N ALA A 5 3.41 40.64 4.19
CA ALA A 5 2.02 40.40 3.87
C ALA A 5 1.50 39.24 4.74
N LEU A 6 0.52 39.53 5.60
CA LEU A 6 -0.23 38.49 6.29
C LEU A 6 -0.84 37.58 5.21
N PRO A 7 -0.58 36.26 5.27
CA PRO A 7 -1.22 35.33 4.35
C PRO A 7 -2.74 35.48 4.51
N SER A 8 -3.47 35.40 3.40
CA SER A 8 -4.92 35.47 3.41
C SER A 8 -5.48 34.38 4.34
N THR A 9 -6.00 34.79 5.50
CA THR A 9 -6.65 33.89 6.45
C THR A 9 -8.06 33.58 5.95
N GLN A 10 -8.35 32.30 5.71
CA GLN A 10 -9.69 31.84 5.36
C GLN A 10 -10.61 32.00 6.58
N THR A 11 -11.54 32.96 6.54
CA THR A 11 -12.49 33.24 7.63
C THR A 11 -13.86 32.61 7.43
N SER A 12 -14.07 31.89 6.31
CA SER A 12 -15.40 31.41 5.90
C SER A 12 -15.81 30.07 6.53
N ILE A 13 -14.86 29.29 7.07
CA ILE A 13 -15.15 27.99 7.70
C ILE A 13 -15.37 28.23 9.19
N GLU A 14 -16.61 28.09 9.65
CA GLU A 14 -16.99 28.36 11.05
C GLU A 14 -16.76 27.15 11.97
N ASN A 15 -17.00 25.93 11.49
CA ASN A 15 -16.76 24.67 12.20
C ASN A 15 -16.66 23.50 11.22
N GLY A 16 -16.30 22.32 11.74
CA GLY A 16 -16.33 21.05 11.01
C GLY A 16 -17.13 20.02 11.79
N LEU A 17 -17.79 19.09 11.09
CA LEU A 17 -18.62 18.05 11.69
C LEU A 17 -18.42 16.71 10.98
N TRP A 18 -18.54 15.61 11.73
CA TRP A 18 -18.46 14.25 11.20
C TRP A 18 -19.84 13.79 10.75
N ILE A 19 -19.97 13.37 9.50
CA ILE A 19 -21.21 12.80 8.94
C ILE A 19 -20.99 11.31 8.71
N HIS A 20 -21.93 10.49 9.21
CA HIS A 20 -21.86 9.04 9.10
C HIS A 20 -22.77 8.56 7.97
N TYR A 21 -22.17 7.96 6.95
CA TYR A 21 -22.90 7.31 5.85
C TYR A 21 -22.89 5.80 6.05
N LYS A 22 -24.06 5.16 5.91
CA LYS A 22 -24.18 3.70 5.88
C LYS A 22 -24.12 3.21 4.44
N PRO A 23 -23.72 1.94 4.22
CA PRO A 23 -23.82 1.35 2.90
C PRO A 23 -25.24 1.42 2.35
N ILE A 24 -25.38 1.71 1.05
CA ILE A 24 -26.66 1.67 0.36
C ILE A 24 -27.04 0.24 -0.06
N SER A 25 -26.04 -0.62 -0.24
CA SER A 25 -26.21 -2.05 -0.50
C SER A 25 -26.25 -2.86 0.80
N SER A 26 -27.03 -3.94 0.80
CA SER A 26 -26.93 -4.97 1.85
C SER A 26 -25.57 -5.66 1.75
N LEU A 27 -24.92 -5.90 2.88
CA LEU A 27 -23.68 -6.67 2.93
C LEU A 27 -23.97 -8.12 2.51
N GLY A 28 -23.28 -8.58 1.47
CA GLY A 28 -23.36 -9.95 0.96
C GLY A 28 -22.03 -10.35 0.32
N ASP A 29 -21.87 -11.64 0.05
CA ASP A 29 -20.56 -12.23 -0.28
C ASP A 29 -20.03 -11.84 -1.67
N ASP A 30 -20.91 -11.47 -2.60
CA ASP A 30 -20.57 -11.25 -4.02
C ASP A 30 -20.75 -9.79 -4.50
N GLY A 31 -21.08 -8.86 -3.62
CA GLY A 31 -21.44 -7.48 -3.99
C GLY A 31 -20.49 -6.41 -3.41
N PRO A 32 -20.30 -5.27 -4.09
CA PRO A 32 -19.56 -4.15 -3.52
C PRO A 32 -20.33 -3.54 -2.34
N ILE A 33 -19.57 -3.07 -1.35
CA ILE A 33 -20.10 -2.20 -0.30
C ILE A 33 -20.10 -0.78 -0.85
N GLU A 34 -21.28 -0.27 -1.21
CA GLU A 34 -21.41 1.02 -1.86
C GLU A 34 -21.85 2.10 -0.87
N PHE A 35 -21.18 3.26 -0.93
CA PHE A 35 -21.52 4.43 -0.15
C PHE A 35 -21.83 5.59 -1.09
N GLN A 36 -22.96 6.25 -0.86
CA GLN A 36 -23.30 7.48 -1.57
C GLN A 36 -23.17 8.67 -0.63
N VAL A 37 -22.21 9.56 -0.93
CA VAL A 37 -21.99 10.81 -0.22
C VAL A 37 -22.54 11.95 -1.08
N PRO A 38 -23.78 12.42 -0.83
CA PRO A 38 -24.34 13.54 -1.57
C PRO A 38 -23.61 14.84 -1.18
N GLY A 39 -23.36 15.71 -2.16
CA GLY A 39 -22.90 17.06 -1.85
C GLY A 39 -24.02 17.87 -1.21
N THR A 40 -23.76 18.44 -0.03
CA THR A 40 -24.63 19.45 0.56
C THR A 40 -24.25 20.81 -0.05
N GLY A 41 -25.24 21.65 -0.36
CA GLY A 41 -24.98 22.94 -1.05
C GLY A 41 -24.21 23.95 -0.21
N ASP A 42 -24.17 23.73 1.10
CA ASP A 42 -23.66 24.66 2.10
C ASP A 42 -22.37 24.19 2.78
N ASP A 43 -21.98 22.91 2.62
CA ASP A 43 -20.77 22.36 3.25
C ASP A 43 -19.74 21.88 2.21
N TYR A 44 -18.47 21.96 2.58
CA TYR A 44 -17.37 21.33 1.86
C TYR A 44 -17.05 19.97 2.47
N ILE A 45 -16.87 18.95 1.63
CA ILE A 45 -16.40 17.63 2.06
C ILE A 45 -14.88 17.65 2.13
N ASP A 46 -14.34 17.41 3.33
CA ASP A 46 -12.92 17.15 3.52
C ASP A 46 -12.62 15.67 3.28
N LEU A 47 -12.18 15.35 2.06
CA LEU A 47 -11.80 13.99 1.68
C LEU A 47 -10.59 13.47 2.46
N SER A 48 -9.72 14.35 2.96
CA SER A 48 -8.53 13.93 3.72
C SER A 48 -8.91 13.34 5.09
N HIS A 49 -10.08 13.70 5.60
CA HIS A 49 -10.65 13.18 6.85
C HIS A 49 -11.86 12.27 6.56
N THR A 50 -11.78 11.42 5.54
CA THR A 50 -12.75 10.34 5.32
C THR A 50 -12.26 9.05 5.97
N LEU A 51 -13.09 8.49 6.86
CA LEU A 51 -12.79 7.26 7.60
C LEU A 51 -13.76 6.15 7.23
N LEU A 52 -13.24 4.94 7.01
CA LEU A 52 -14.04 3.74 6.91
C LEU A 52 -14.12 3.07 8.28
N HIS A 53 -15.34 2.89 8.79
CA HIS A 53 -15.59 2.18 10.04
C HIS A 53 -16.21 0.81 9.76
N ILE A 54 -15.57 -0.26 10.24
CA ILE A 54 -16.01 -1.64 10.04
C ILE A 54 -16.10 -2.33 11.39
N LYS A 55 -17.20 -3.06 11.60
CA LYS A 55 -17.36 -3.97 12.71
C LYS A 55 -17.40 -5.41 12.18
N ALA A 56 -16.48 -6.25 12.64
CA ALA A 56 -16.30 -7.60 12.11
C ALA A 56 -15.97 -8.61 13.21
N LYS A 57 -16.27 -9.89 12.96
CA LYS A 57 -15.82 -11.03 13.77
C LYS A 57 -15.46 -12.20 12.86
N VAL A 58 -14.57 -13.07 13.31
CA VAL A 58 -14.19 -14.30 12.59
C VAL A 58 -14.95 -15.48 13.18
N LEU A 59 -15.53 -16.33 12.33
CA LEU A 59 -16.26 -17.53 12.71
C LEU A 59 -15.60 -18.76 12.08
N ASN A 60 -15.91 -19.95 12.61
CA ASN A 60 -15.65 -21.20 11.90
C ASN A 60 -16.51 -21.27 10.63
N GLN A 61 -16.14 -22.16 9.71
CA GLN A 61 -16.87 -22.35 8.45
C GLN A 61 -18.35 -22.74 8.67
N ASP A 62 -18.67 -23.40 9.78
CA ASP A 62 -20.03 -23.77 10.19
C ASP A 62 -20.77 -22.63 10.93
N SER A 63 -20.25 -21.40 10.88
CA SER A 63 -20.77 -20.22 11.57
C SER A 63 -20.74 -20.28 13.10
N THR A 64 -20.05 -21.26 13.70
CA THR A 64 -19.84 -21.31 15.15
C THR A 64 -18.71 -20.38 15.58
N ASN A 65 -18.71 -20.00 16.85
CA ASN A 65 -17.63 -19.19 17.41
C ASN A 65 -16.33 -20.02 17.49
N LEU A 66 -15.20 -19.33 17.34
CA LEU A 66 -13.87 -19.88 17.59
C LEU A 66 -13.77 -20.32 19.06
N VAL A 67 -12.91 -21.31 19.34
CA VAL A 67 -12.50 -21.63 20.71
C VAL A 67 -11.18 -20.95 21.03
N SER A 68 -10.85 -20.78 22.31
CA SER A 68 -9.63 -20.07 22.72
C SER A 68 -8.32 -20.70 22.21
N THR A 69 -8.34 -21.98 21.86
CA THR A 69 -7.18 -22.70 21.30
C THR A 69 -7.09 -22.67 19.77
N THR A 70 -8.06 -22.05 19.08
CA THR A 70 -8.03 -22.00 17.61
C THR A 70 -6.87 -21.14 17.11
N ILE A 71 -6.04 -21.72 16.24
CA ILE A 71 -4.90 -21.05 15.63
C ILE A 71 -5.33 -20.41 14.31
N VAL A 72 -5.87 -19.19 14.39
CA VAL A 72 -6.31 -18.40 13.24
C VAL A 72 -6.12 -16.92 13.53
N ALA A 73 -5.73 -16.15 12.53
CA ALA A 73 -5.67 -14.69 12.59
C ALA A 73 -5.90 -14.11 11.19
N PRO A 74 -6.46 -12.90 11.08
CA PRO A 74 -6.43 -12.16 9.82
C PRO A 74 -4.98 -11.83 9.44
N VAL A 75 -4.73 -11.61 8.14
CA VAL A 75 -3.47 -11.04 7.65
C VAL A 75 -3.28 -9.59 8.16
N ASN A 76 -2.07 -9.05 8.04
CA ASN A 76 -1.78 -7.72 8.58
C ASN A 76 -2.65 -6.65 7.89
N ASN A 77 -2.85 -5.52 8.56
CA ASN A 77 -3.66 -4.42 8.05
C ASN A 77 -5.09 -4.85 7.68
N TRP A 78 -5.74 -5.62 8.57
CA TRP A 78 -6.96 -6.36 8.28
C TRP A 78 -8.04 -5.49 7.62
N LEU A 79 -8.26 -4.27 8.12
CA LEU A 79 -9.25 -3.34 7.55
C LEU A 79 -9.08 -3.13 6.05
N HIS A 80 -7.85 -2.94 5.58
CA HIS A 80 -7.57 -2.73 4.15
C HIS A 80 -7.52 -4.05 3.39
N SER A 81 -7.02 -5.11 4.03
CA SER A 81 -6.89 -6.45 3.44
C SER A 81 -8.24 -7.14 3.19
N LEU A 82 -9.35 -6.61 3.71
CA LEU A 82 -10.71 -7.06 3.40
C LEU A 82 -11.14 -6.78 1.97
N PHE A 83 -10.54 -5.79 1.30
CA PHE A 83 -10.98 -5.30 0.00
C PHE A 83 -9.97 -5.66 -1.09
N SER A 84 -10.45 -6.25 -2.18
CA SER A 84 -9.66 -6.47 -3.39
C SER A 84 -9.51 -5.19 -4.20
N GLN A 85 -10.52 -4.31 -4.18
CA GLN A 85 -10.61 -3.08 -4.97
C GLN A 85 -11.39 -2.00 -4.21
N LEU A 86 -11.02 -0.73 -4.40
CA LEU A 86 -11.75 0.43 -3.92
C LEU A 86 -11.97 1.43 -5.06
N ASP A 87 -13.24 1.62 -5.42
CA ASP A 87 -13.64 2.58 -6.45
C ASP A 87 -14.18 3.88 -5.86
N VAL A 88 -13.77 5.02 -6.42
CA VAL A 88 -14.34 6.34 -6.13
C VAL A 88 -14.88 6.90 -7.42
N TYR A 89 -16.11 7.38 -7.33
CA TYR A 89 -16.81 8.04 -8.41
C TYR A 89 -17.04 9.51 -8.04
N LEU A 90 -16.71 10.43 -8.95
CA LEU A 90 -17.10 11.82 -8.84
C LEU A 90 -18.15 12.10 -9.91
N ASN A 91 -19.36 12.47 -9.50
CA ASN A 91 -20.47 12.72 -10.41
C ASN A 91 -20.72 11.55 -11.40
N GLN A 92 -20.76 10.31 -10.87
CA GLN A 92 -20.87 9.04 -11.62
C GLN A 92 -19.68 8.71 -12.54
N LYS A 93 -18.66 9.57 -12.62
CA LYS A 93 -17.43 9.27 -13.33
C LYS A 93 -16.45 8.57 -12.41
N LEU A 94 -16.01 7.37 -12.80
CA LEU A 94 -14.95 6.65 -12.10
C LEU A 94 -13.66 7.49 -12.13
N VAL A 95 -13.12 7.79 -10.95
CA VAL A 95 -11.84 8.49 -10.75
C VAL A 95 -10.80 7.62 -10.04
N SER A 96 -11.07 6.32 -9.93
CA SER A 96 -10.02 5.34 -9.62
C SER A 96 -9.73 4.48 -10.82
N PRO A 97 -8.48 4.08 -10.97
CA PRO A 97 -8.16 2.92 -11.77
C PRO A 97 -8.67 1.64 -11.11
N PRO A 98 -9.12 0.65 -11.90
CA PRO A 98 -9.42 -0.68 -11.39
C PRO A 98 -8.12 -1.35 -10.92
N ASN A 99 -8.10 -1.83 -9.69
CA ASN A 99 -6.95 -2.54 -9.13
C ASN A 99 -7.45 -3.67 -8.20
N ASN A 100 -7.15 -4.91 -8.56
CA ASN A 100 -7.47 -6.11 -7.78
C ASN A 100 -6.42 -6.46 -6.71
N THR A 101 -5.37 -5.65 -6.59
CA THR A 101 -4.27 -5.78 -5.63
C THR A 101 -4.26 -4.66 -4.58
N TYR A 102 -5.42 -4.07 -4.28
CA TYR A 102 -5.54 -2.97 -3.31
C TYR A 102 -4.86 -3.27 -1.96
N ALA A 103 -5.03 -4.49 -1.44
CA ALA A 103 -4.42 -4.90 -0.17
C ALA A 103 -2.88 -4.76 -0.17
N TYR A 104 -2.21 -5.09 -1.28
CA TYR A 104 -0.76 -4.93 -1.43
C TYR A 104 -0.35 -3.46 -1.39
N ARG A 105 -1.10 -2.64 -2.11
CA ARG A 105 -0.88 -1.20 -2.20
C ARG A 105 -1.00 -0.54 -0.82
N ALA A 106 -2.12 -0.78 -0.13
CA ALA A 106 -2.36 -0.26 1.21
C ALA A 106 -1.31 -0.76 2.22
N TYR A 107 -0.90 -2.03 2.11
CA TYR A 107 0.17 -2.57 2.95
C TYR A 107 1.52 -1.89 2.70
N MET A 108 1.94 -1.74 1.44
CA MET A 108 3.23 -1.12 1.10
C MET A 108 3.28 0.35 1.49
N GLU A 109 2.21 1.11 1.25
CA GLU A 109 2.08 2.51 1.68
C GLU A 109 2.20 2.61 3.21
N THR A 110 1.48 1.76 3.94
CA THR A 110 1.50 1.77 5.42
C THR A 110 2.87 1.33 5.96
N LEU A 111 3.49 0.33 5.33
CA LEU A 111 4.80 -0.19 5.73
C LEU A 111 5.90 0.85 5.54
N LEU A 112 5.91 1.56 4.42
CA LEU A 112 7.04 2.39 4.01
C LEU A 112 6.91 3.87 4.40
N ASN A 113 5.68 4.39 4.52
CA ASN A 113 5.46 5.84 4.73
C ASN A 113 5.16 6.22 6.18
N TYR A 114 4.93 5.26 7.08
CA TYR A 114 4.60 5.56 8.48
C TYR A 114 5.75 5.23 9.43
N ALA A 115 6.05 6.18 10.31
CA ALA A 115 7.03 6.00 11.38
C ALA A 115 6.58 4.92 12.38
N PRO A 116 7.52 4.27 13.10
CA PRO A 116 7.21 3.24 14.09
C PRO A 116 6.18 3.69 15.15
N ALA A 117 6.21 4.97 15.55
CA ALA A 117 5.26 5.52 16.52
C ALA A 117 3.80 5.49 16.00
N ALA A 118 3.57 5.77 14.72
CA ALA A 118 2.26 5.67 14.10
C ALA A 118 1.77 4.21 14.03
N LYS A 119 2.68 3.31 13.61
CA LYS A 119 2.44 1.87 13.51
C LYS A 119 2.09 1.20 14.85
N GLN A 120 2.60 1.75 15.95
CA GLN A 120 2.32 1.28 17.31
C GLN A 120 1.17 2.02 18.00
N SER A 121 0.59 3.04 17.35
CA SER A 121 -0.53 3.84 17.87
C SER A 121 -1.76 3.70 16.99
N HIS A 122 -2.14 4.74 16.25
CA HIS A 122 -3.41 4.80 15.51
C HIS A 122 -3.54 3.76 14.40
N LEU A 123 -2.44 3.25 13.82
CA LEU A 123 -2.53 2.16 12.84
C LEU A 123 -2.97 0.83 13.45
N THR A 124 -2.92 0.68 14.79
CA THR A 124 -3.54 -0.48 15.45
C THR A 124 -5.06 -0.52 15.25
N CYS A 125 -5.70 0.62 14.95
CA CYS A 125 -7.12 0.70 14.61
C CYS A 125 -7.48 0.03 13.27
N SER A 126 -6.51 -0.19 12.37
CA SER A 126 -6.67 -1.00 11.15
C SER A 126 -6.15 -2.44 11.31
N LEU A 127 -5.87 -2.86 12.56
CA LEU A 127 -5.18 -4.10 12.91
C LEU A 127 -3.77 -4.23 12.32
N TRP A 128 -3.03 -3.11 12.26
CA TRP A 128 -1.62 -3.13 11.91
C TRP A 128 -0.75 -3.71 13.05
N TYR A 129 -0.26 -4.93 12.84
CA TYR A 129 0.75 -5.58 13.68
C TYR A 129 1.76 -6.30 12.80
N GLU A 130 2.95 -5.72 12.70
CA GLU A 130 4.04 -6.20 11.85
C GLU A 130 4.39 -7.66 12.10
N ASP A 131 4.51 -8.43 11.02
CA ASP A 131 4.91 -9.82 11.07
C ASP A 131 6.40 -9.94 11.42
N THR A 132 6.76 -10.98 12.16
CA THR A 132 8.17 -11.24 12.49
C THR A 132 8.91 -11.76 11.24
N ALA A 133 9.96 -11.05 10.86
CA ALA A 133 10.78 -11.39 9.68
C ALA A 133 11.32 -12.83 9.77
N GLY A 134 11.20 -13.58 8.68
CA GLY A 134 11.59 -14.98 8.55
C GLY A 134 10.63 -15.96 9.25
N LYS A 135 9.52 -15.45 9.80
CA LYS A 135 8.46 -16.22 10.47
C LYS A 135 7.07 -15.81 9.98
N MET A 136 6.94 -15.13 8.83
CA MET A 136 5.67 -14.57 8.38
C MET A 136 4.57 -15.60 8.13
N ASP A 137 4.94 -16.80 7.67
CA ASP A 137 4.02 -17.95 7.50
C ASP A 137 3.84 -18.79 8.78
N SER A 138 4.53 -18.43 9.88
CA SER A 138 4.59 -19.23 11.10
C SER A 138 3.38 -18.99 11.98
N THR A 139 2.66 -20.06 12.32
CA THR A 139 1.52 -20.04 13.25
C THR A 139 1.86 -20.60 14.64
N ASP A 140 3.12 -21.01 14.85
CA ASP A 140 3.65 -21.62 16.09
C ASP A 140 4.03 -20.60 17.18
N GLY A 141 3.45 -19.41 17.15
CA GLY A 141 3.72 -18.33 18.10
C GLY A 141 5.02 -17.54 17.85
N LYS A 142 5.85 -17.92 16.87
CA LYS A 142 7.08 -17.18 16.54
C LYS A 142 6.83 -15.87 15.78
N ASN A 143 5.65 -15.74 15.18
CA ASN A 143 5.22 -14.52 14.55
C ASN A 143 4.43 -13.65 15.54
N ILE A 144 5.10 -12.65 16.12
CA ILE A 144 4.52 -11.81 17.18
C ILE A 144 3.32 -11.01 16.65
N GLY A 145 3.37 -10.53 15.40
CA GLY A 145 2.27 -9.81 14.77
C GLY A 145 1.02 -10.68 14.58
N PHE A 146 1.23 -11.93 14.15
CA PHE A 146 0.16 -12.94 14.06
C PHE A 146 -0.47 -13.22 15.43
N VAL A 147 0.35 -13.45 16.47
CA VAL A 147 -0.14 -13.75 17.82
C VAL A 147 -1.01 -12.62 18.37
N LYS A 148 -0.61 -11.35 18.18
CA LYS A 148 -1.42 -10.20 18.59
C LYS A 148 -2.76 -10.16 17.85
N ARG A 149 -2.76 -10.35 16.53
CA ARG A 149 -4.00 -10.39 15.72
C ARG A 149 -4.91 -11.55 16.12
N GLN A 150 -4.34 -12.72 16.42
CA GLN A 150 -5.06 -13.89 16.92
C GLN A 150 -5.74 -13.61 18.26
N GLU A 151 -5.03 -13.01 19.21
CA GLU A 151 -5.56 -12.68 20.53
C GLU A 151 -6.79 -11.75 20.43
N LEU A 152 -6.73 -10.75 19.55
CA LEU A 152 -7.81 -9.80 19.33
C LEU A 152 -9.10 -10.47 18.83
N ILE A 153 -9.00 -11.43 17.91
CA ILE A 153 -10.18 -12.14 17.35
C ILE A 153 -10.56 -13.41 18.11
N SER A 154 -9.82 -13.76 19.16
CA SER A 154 -10.04 -14.98 19.94
C SER A 154 -11.50 -15.14 20.37
N GLU A 155 -12.00 -16.36 20.33
CA GLU A 155 -13.39 -16.67 20.73
C GLU A 155 -14.46 -15.90 19.93
N SER A 156 -14.14 -15.50 18.70
CA SER A 156 -15.02 -14.71 17.83
C SER A 156 -15.44 -13.37 18.44
N LYS A 157 -14.54 -12.75 19.19
CA LYS A 157 -14.72 -11.37 19.65
C LYS A 157 -14.98 -10.44 18.47
N GLU A 158 -15.97 -9.58 18.66
CA GLU A 158 -16.30 -8.55 17.70
C GLU A 158 -15.32 -7.40 17.84
N ILE A 159 -14.76 -6.97 16.71
CA ILE A 159 -13.76 -5.91 16.64
C ILE A 159 -14.32 -4.77 15.81
N GLU A 160 -14.11 -3.55 16.31
CA GLU A 160 -14.32 -2.32 15.56
C GLU A 160 -12.97 -1.85 15.02
N MET A 161 -12.94 -1.60 13.71
CA MET A 161 -11.79 -1.07 13.00
C MET A 161 -12.17 0.26 12.38
N ILE A 162 -11.23 1.21 12.43
CA ILE A 162 -11.37 2.49 11.77
C ILE A 162 -10.03 2.86 11.14
N GLY A 163 -10.08 3.29 9.88
CA GLY A 163 -8.90 3.66 9.12
C GLY A 163 -9.18 4.83 8.21
N VAL A 164 -8.18 5.68 8.01
CA VAL A 164 -8.23 6.75 7.01
C VAL A 164 -8.25 6.08 5.64
N GLN A 165 -9.18 6.51 4.79
CA GLN A 165 -9.12 6.18 3.37
C GLN A 165 -8.07 7.08 2.71
N GLY A 166 -6.79 6.82 2.99
CA GLY A 166 -5.69 7.41 2.23
C GLY A 166 -5.74 6.87 0.81
N LYS A 167 -6.04 7.73 -0.17
CA LYS A 167 -6.10 7.35 -1.58
C LYS A 167 -5.09 8.16 -2.39
N THR A 168 -3.88 7.63 -2.55
CA THR A 168 -3.09 7.88 -3.79
C THR A 168 -3.81 7.20 -4.97
N LEU A 169 -3.52 7.45 -6.23
CA LEU A 169 -4.18 6.79 -7.37
C LEU A 169 -3.09 6.24 -8.28
N ASP A 170 -3.13 4.93 -8.55
CA ASP A 170 -2.05 4.21 -9.24
C ASP A 170 -2.59 3.44 -10.43
N ASN A 171 -1.93 3.48 -11.60
CA ASN A 171 -2.11 2.39 -12.56
C ASN A 171 -0.91 2.07 -13.46
N ILE A 172 -0.41 0.86 -13.22
CA ILE A 172 0.08 -0.23 -14.09
C ILE A 172 0.09 0.04 -15.62
N PHE A 173 1.06 0.84 -16.07
CA PHE A 173 1.71 0.95 -17.39
C PHE A 173 0.96 0.54 -18.69
N LEU A 174 0.72 1.55 -19.54
CA LEU A 174 1.17 1.65 -20.93
C LEU A 174 1.19 3.15 -21.28
N GLY A 175 2.22 3.63 -21.97
CA GLY A 175 2.43 5.06 -22.15
C GLY A 175 3.29 5.64 -21.03
N GLN A 176 2.70 6.13 -19.94
CA GLN A 176 3.44 6.93 -18.95
C GLN A 176 4.47 6.13 -18.13
N VAL A 177 5.66 6.69 -17.95
CA VAL A 177 6.69 6.21 -17.02
C VAL A 177 6.35 6.72 -15.63
N PRO A 178 6.21 5.85 -14.62
CA PRO A 178 5.96 6.27 -13.25
C PRO A 178 7.12 7.06 -12.69
N LYS A 179 6.86 7.91 -11.71
CA LYS A 179 7.92 8.61 -10.97
C LYS A 179 8.65 7.68 -9.99
N ARG A 180 7.96 6.66 -9.48
CA ARG A 180 8.49 5.70 -8.50
C ARG A 180 7.94 4.31 -8.74
N CYS A 181 8.81 3.31 -8.61
CA CYS A 181 8.44 1.90 -8.64
C CYS A 181 8.95 1.19 -7.39
N ILE A 182 8.10 0.45 -6.70
CA ILE A 182 8.45 -0.43 -5.59
C ILE A 182 8.07 -1.85 -5.99
N ILE A 183 9.03 -2.76 -5.94
CA ILE A 183 8.88 -4.10 -6.47
C ILE A 183 9.21 -5.14 -5.40
N GLY A 184 8.33 -6.13 -5.28
CA GLY A 184 8.50 -7.27 -4.39
C GLY A 184 8.04 -8.56 -5.06
N PHE A 185 8.51 -9.69 -4.54
CA PHE A 185 8.11 -11.00 -5.03
C PHE A 185 7.44 -11.79 -3.93
N VAL A 186 6.34 -12.47 -4.27
CA VAL A 186 5.54 -13.26 -3.33
C VAL A 186 5.23 -14.61 -3.91
N ASN A 187 4.93 -15.58 -3.05
CA ASN A 187 4.53 -16.92 -3.49
C ASN A 187 3.17 -16.84 -4.21
N ASN A 188 3.03 -17.55 -5.34
CA ASN A 188 1.77 -17.55 -6.08
C ASN A 188 0.57 -18.06 -5.26
N SER A 189 0.73 -19.04 -4.37
CA SER A 189 -0.37 -19.48 -3.51
C SER A 189 -0.74 -18.45 -2.44
N ALA A 190 0.23 -17.66 -1.97
CA ALA A 190 -0.02 -16.55 -1.05
C ALA A 190 -0.84 -15.45 -1.74
N PHE A 191 -0.46 -15.08 -2.97
CA PHE A 191 -1.20 -14.13 -3.79
C PHE A 191 -2.65 -14.56 -4.06
N ASN A 192 -2.86 -15.87 -4.27
CA ASN A 192 -4.19 -16.44 -4.50
C ASN A 192 -4.97 -16.75 -3.19
N GLY A 193 -4.54 -16.22 -2.04
CA GLY A 193 -5.32 -16.29 -0.80
C GLY A 193 -5.20 -17.58 0.00
N SER A 194 -4.08 -18.32 -0.11
CA SER A 194 -3.85 -19.51 0.72
C SER A 194 -3.87 -19.17 2.22
N LEU A 195 -4.69 -19.88 3.00
CA LEU A 195 -4.83 -19.67 4.45
C LEU A 195 -3.55 -19.97 5.26
N THR A 196 -2.59 -20.69 4.68
CA THR A 196 -1.32 -21.06 5.33
C THR A 196 -0.15 -20.16 4.94
N LYS A 197 -0.38 -19.19 4.04
CA LYS A 197 0.66 -18.34 3.49
C LYS A 197 0.33 -16.88 3.70
N ASN A 198 1.35 -16.09 4.03
CA ASN A 198 1.19 -14.66 4.20
C ASN A 198 1.39 -13.96 2.84
N PRO A 199 0.38 -13.25 2.30
CA PRO A 199 0.50 -12.54 1.03
C PRO A 199 1.54 -11.42 1.08
N PHE A 200 1.86 -10.88 2.26
CA PHE A 200 2.82 -9.79 2.47
C PHE A 200 4.24 -10.26 2.80
N ASN A 201 4.51 -11.56 2.66
CA ASN A 201 5.86 -12.11 2.78
C ASN A 201 6.65 -11.91 1.48
N PHE A 202 7.38 -10.79 1.39
CA PHE A 202 8.22 -10.46 0.26
C PHE A 202 9.57 -11.17 0.37
N GLU A 203 9.63 -12.39 -0.16
CA GLU A 203 10.82 -13.23 -0.11
C GLU A 203 11.86 -12.77 -1.15
N ASN A 204 13.13 -13.01 -0.85
CA ASN A 204 14.22 -12.66 -1.75
C ASN A 204 14.41 -13.66 -2.91
N TYR A 205 13.89 -14.88 -2.79
CA TYR A 205 14.01 -15.99 -3.76
C TYR A 205 15.42 -16.23 -4.33
N GLY A 206 16.48 -15.84 -3.62
CA GLY A 206 17.85 -15.91 -4.12
C GLY A 206 18.11 -15.00 -5.33
N ILE A 207 17.45 -13.83 -5.42
CA ILE A 207 17.76 -12.81 -6.43
C ILE A 207 19.26 -12.50 -6.36
N ASN A 208 19.93 -12.54 -7.51
CA ASN A 208 21.37 -12.26 -7.66
C ASN A 208 21.69 -11.16 -8.68
N SER A 209 20.68 -10.72 -9.45
CA SER A 209 20.76 -9.56 -10.33
C SER A 209 19.39 -8.90 -10.38
N PHE A 210 19.33 -7.58 -10.22
CA PHE A 210 18.09 -6.83 -10.36
C PHE A 210 18.31 -5.43 -10.95
N SER A 211 17.56 -5.12 -12.00
CA SER A 211 17.58 -3.80 -12.64
C SER A 211 16.30 -3.54 -13.42
N LEU A 212 15.99 -2.26 -13.57
CA LEU A 212 14.98 -1.75 -14.48
C LEU A 212 15.65 -1.24 -15.76
N TYR A 213 14.88 -1.16 -16.83
CA TYR A 213 15.25 -0.43 -18.03
C TYR A 213 14.11 0.51 -18.39
N ILE A 214 14.44 1.78 -18.62
CA ILE A 214 13.52 2.77 -19.20
C ILE A 214 14.02 3.07 -20.59
N ASP A 215 13.22 2.74 -21.61
CA ASP A 215 13.57 2.98 -23.03
C ASP A 215 14.97 2.47 -23.41
N GLY A 216 15.35 1.30 -22.85
CA GLY A 216 16.64 0.66 -23.08
C GLY A 216 17.78 1.15 -22.18
N GLN A 217 17.60 2.22 -21.41
CA GLN A 217 18.57 2.68 -20.42
C GLN A 217 18.38 1.96 -19.08
N GLN A 218 19.44 1.34 -18.58
CA GLN A 218 19.42 0.58 -17.32
C GLN A 218 19.41 1.47 -16.07
N ILE A 219 18.58 1.11 -15.09
CA ILE A 219 18.44 1.76 -13.78
C ILE A 219 18.43 0.70 -12.67
N PRO A 220 19.30 0.78 -11.67
CA PRO A 220 20.50 1.62 -11.60
C PRO A 220 21.49 1.32 -12.73
N SER A 221 22.41 2.26 -12.99
CA SER A 221 23.43 2.15 -14.05
C SER A 221 24.29 0.88 -13.96
N LYS A 222 24.40 0.30 -12.75
CA LYS A 222 24.90 -1.04 -12.51
C LYS A 222 23.80 -1.83 -11.81
N ALA A 223 23.39 -2.96 -12.40
CA ALA A 223 22.43 -3.87 -11.78
C ALA A 223 22.80 -4.17 -10.32
N LEU A 224 21.79 -4.24 -9.48
CA LEU A 224 21.94 -4.70 -8.10
C LEU A 224 22.35 -6.17 -8.15
N GLN A 225 23.38 -6.55 -7.40
CA GLN A 225 23.87 -7.92 -7.35
C GLN A 225 23.88 -8.43 -5.90
N PRO A 226 22.70 -8.60 -5.28
CA PRO A 226 22.65 -9.10 -3.92
C PRO A 226 23.07 -10.58 -3.83
N SER A 227 23.61 -10.97 -2.69
CA SER A 227 23.85 -12.35 -2.29
C SER A 227 23.33 -12.53 -0.88
N PHE A 228 22.13 -13.10 -0.76
CA PHE A 228 21.46 -13.27 0.53
C PHE A 228 22.16 -14.32 1.40
N ASN A 229 22.72 -15.37 0.80
CA ASN A 229 23.50 -16.40 1.49
C ASN A 229 24.75 -15.82 2.19
N ASN A 230 25.41 -14.86 1.54
CA ASN A 230 26.62 -14.21 2.08
C ASN A 230 26.31 -12.91 2.85
N SER A 231 25.03 -12.59 3.05
CA SER A 231 24.59 -11.31 3.64
C SER A 231 25.08 -10.05 2.91
N ILE A 232 25.30 -10.15 1.59
CA ILE A 232 25.75 -9.04 0.74
C ILE A 232 24.53 -8.51 -0.02
N PHE A 233 23.69 -7.71 0.63
CA PHE A 233 22.50 -7.14 -0.02
C PHE A 233 22.24 -5.68 0.38
N THR A 234 23.21 -5.03 1.01
CA THR A 234 23.11 -3.64 1.47
C THR A 234 22.75 -2.68 0.34
N SER A 235 23.24 -2.88 -0.88
CA SER A 235 22.88 -2.05 -2.03
C SER A 235 21.42 -2.23 -2.46
N ALA A 236 20.88 -3.45 -2.37
CA ALA A 236 19.47 -3.70 -2.63
C ALA A 236 18.60 -3.10 -1.52
N TYR A 237 18.97 -3.28 -0.26
CA TYR A 237 18.30 -2.65 0.88
C TYR A 237 18.35 -1.11 0.81
N HIS A 238 19.47 -0.54 0.36
CA HIS A 238 19.66 0.91 0.17
C HIS A 238 18.66 1.52 -0.82
N THR A 239 18.15 0.72 -1.77
CA THR A 239 17.10 1.19 -2.69
C THR A 239 15.84 1.63 -1.95
N LEU A 240 15.50 1.02 -0.81
CA LEU A 240 14.38 1.48 0.01
C LEU A 240 14.57 2.87 0.58
N PHE A 241 15.80 3.35 0.74
CA PHE A 241 16.07 4.71 1.23
C PHE A 241 16.10 5.71 0.08
N SER A 242 16.83 5.36 -0.99
CA SER A 242 16.97 6.24 -2.15
C SER A 242 15.66 6.34 -2.95
N GLY A 243 14.98 5.22 -3.19
CA GLY A 243 13.74 5.19 -3.95
C GLY A 243 12.53 5.75 -3.23
N THR A 244 12.47 5.70 -1.89
CA THR A 244 11.37 6.34 -1.13
C THR A 244 11.64 7.80 -0.81
N GLY A 245 12.86 8.29 -1.04
CA GLY A 245 13.26 9.67 -0.78
C GLY A 245 13.58 10.00 0.68
N ILE A 246 13.71 8.98 1.56
CA ILE A 246 14.09 9.16 2.97
C ILE A 246 15.61 9.21 3.20
N HIS A 247 16.42 8.94 2.16
CA HIS A 247 17.88 8.78 2.27
C HIS A 247 18.62 9.93 2.99
N PHE A 248 18.10 11.16 2.91
CA PHE A 248 18.70 12.34 3.53
C PHE A 248 17.85 12.93 4.66
N LEU A 249 16.81 12.21 5.08
CA LEU A 249 15.93 12.63 6.16
C LEU A 249 16.34 11.92 7.46
N ASN A 250 16.01 12.52 8.60
CA ASN A 250 16.19 11.87 9.90
C ASN A 250 15.03 10.89 10.17
N GLU A 251 14.71 10.06 9.17
CA GLU A 251 13.57 9.15 9.14
C GLU A 251 14.02 7.79 8.61
N GLY A 252 13.40 6.72 9.11
CA GLY A 252 13.64 5.35 8.65
C GLY A 252 12.37 4.73 8.08
N ASN A 253 12.54 3.76 7.18
CA ASN A 253 11.43 3.00 6.58
C ASN A 253 10.83 1.91 7.50
N GLY A 254 11.29 1.83 8.76
CA GLY A 254 10.83 0.82 9.73
C GLY A 254 11.26 -0.61 9.44
N ILE A 255 12.07 -0.86 8.41
CA ILE A 255 12.59 -2.18 8.06
C ILE A 255 14.08 -2.19 8.37
N SER A 256 14.56 -3.12 9.20
CA SER A 256 15.98 -3.29 9.43
C SER A 256 16.65 -4.06 8.28
N CYS A 257 17.96 -3.88 8.11
CA CYS A 257 18.74 -4.63 7.13
C CYS A 257 18.60 -6.17 7.34
N GLU A 258 18.47 -6.63 8.58
CA GLU A 258 18.24 -8.05 8.85
C GLU A 258 16.83 -8.50 8.42
N GLN A 259 15.81 -7.69 8.70
CA GLN A 259 14.42 -7.98 8.32
C GLN A 259 14.26 -8.01 6.80
N TYR A 260 14.97 -7.14 6.08
CA TYR A 260 14.99 -7.09 4.62
C TYR A 260 15.33 -8.45 4.00
N GLY A 261 16.38 -9.12 4.48
CA GLY A 261 16.78 -10.44 3.98
C GLY A 261 15.79 -11.56 4.31
N LYS A 262 14.80 -11.30 5.18
CA LYS A 262 13.92 -12.29 5.80
C LYS A 262 12.42 -11.92 5.63
N GLY A 263 11.98 -11.62 4.41
CA GLY A 263 10.55 -11.45 4.09
C GLY A 263 10.06 -10.01 3.95
N TYR A 264 10.95 -9.02 4.11
CA TYR A 264 10.69 -7.61 3.78
C TYR A 264 11.54 -7.15 2.57
N CYS A 265 11.78 -8.05 1.61
CA CYS A 265 12.64 -7.79 0.46
C CYS A 265 11.90 -7.03 -0.65
N LEU A 266 11.82 -5.70 -0.50
CA LEU A 266 11.24 -4.77 -1.48
C LEU A 266 12.34 -3.90 -2.09
N SER A 267 12.35 -3.66 -3.39
CA SER A 267 13.26 -2.65 -3.97
C SER A 267 12.50 -1.46 -4.51
N ALA A 268 12.93 -0.27 -4.14
CA ALA A 268 12.31 0.99 -4.56
C ALA A 268 13.22 1.75 -5.52
N PHE A 269 12.68 2.21 -6.63
CA PHE A 269 13.39 2.96 -7.65
C PHE A 269 12.69 4.29 -7.86
N ASP A 270 13.42 5.38 -7.65
CA ASP A 270 13.03 6.71 -8.13
C ASP A 270 13.43 6.81 -9.60
N LEU A 271 12.44 7.08 -10.45
CA LEU A 271 12.61 7.17 -11.91
C LEU A 271 12.54 8.63 -12.39
N THR A 272 12.37 9.59 -11.47
CA THR A 272 12.43 11.01 -11.80
C THR A 272 13.87 11.42 -12.17
N PRO A 273 14.06 12.33 -13.16
CA PRO A 273 15.39 12.74 -13.57
C PRO A 273 16.21 13.43 -12.48
N ASP A 274 15.53 14.06 -11.52
CA ASP A 274 16.13 14.84 -10.43
C ASP A 274 16.08 14.10 -9.08
N LEU A 275 15.64 12.84 -9.05
CA LEU A 275 15.50 12.01 -7.84
C LEU A 275 14.61 12.68 -6.76
N SER A 276 13.53 13.29 -7.22
CA SER A 276 12.57 14.03 -6.41
C SER A 276 11.21 13.34 -6.29
N ALA A 277 11.10 12.03 -6.50
CA ALA A 277 9.79 11.35 -6.50
C ALA A 277 8.99 11.53 -5.19
N ASN A 278 9.69 11.79 -4.07
CA ASN A 278 9.10 12.06 -2.76
C ASN A 278 8.70 13.53 -2.53
N SER A 279 9.01 14.44 -3.47
CA SER A 279 8.70 15.87 -3.36
C SER A 279 7.32 16.17 -3.96
N SER A 280 6.46 16.83 -3.18
CA SER A 280 5.15 17.31 -3.66
C SER A 280 5.20 18.68 -4.33
N THR A 281 6.33 19.38 -4.25
CA THR A 281 6.49 20.74 -4.80
C THR A 281 7.25 20.76 -6.13
N HIS A 282 7.90 19.66 -6.48
CA HIS A 282 8.62 19.52 -7.74
C HIS A 282 7.70 18.89 -8.77
N TRP A 283 7.48 19.60 -9.87
CA TRP A 283 6.71 19.09 -10.99
C TRP A 283 7.63 18.40 -11.99
N ASN A 284 7.52 17.07 -12.09
CA ASN A 284 8.19 16.30 -13.12
C ASN A 284 7.32 16.24 -14.38
N LEU A 285 7.95 16.38 -15.54
CA LEU A 285 7.25 16.20 -16.82
C LEU A 285 6.78 14.75 -16.94
N ILE A 286 5.49 14.58 -17.25
CA ILE A 286 4.91 13.29 -17.63
C ILE A 286 5.64 12.79 -18.88
N LYS A 287 6.32 11.65 -18.76
CA LYS A 287 7.03 11.00 -19.86
C LYS A 287 6.30 9.76 -20.29
N HIS A 288 6.25 9.50 -21.60
CA HIS A 288 5.81 8.21 -22.12
C HIS A 288 7.02 7.37 -22.53
N GLY A 289 7.02 6.09 -22.19
CA GLY A 289 8.11 5.15 -22.42
C GLY A 289 7.77 3.73 -21.99
N SER A 290 8.76 2.85 -22.16
CA SER A 290 8.67 1.43 -21.78
C SER A 290 9.52 1.17 -20.55
N VAL A 291 8.92 0.54 -19.53
CA VAL A 291 9.65 0.05 -18.35
C VAL A 291 9.77 -1.47 -18.43
N ARG A 292 11.00 -1.97 -18.41
CA ARG A 292 11.30 -3.41 -18.40
C ARG A 292 12.00 -3.78 -17.10
N ILE A 293 11.49 -4.80 -16.42
CA ILE A 293 12.10 -5.38 -15.23
C ILE A 293 13.00 -6.54 -15.66
N GLU A 294 14.26 -6.54 -15.24
CA GLU A 294 15.19 -7.66 -15.43
C GLU A 294 15.64 -8.18 -14.07
N VAL A 295 15.33 -9.45 -13.80
CA VAL A 295 15.68 -10.15 -12.56
C VAL A 295 16.33 -11.48 -12.89
N ARG A 296 17.37 -11.84 -12.12
CA ARG A 296 18.02 -13.15 -12.20
C ARG A 296 18.11 -13.74 -10.80
N PHE A 297 17.95 -15.05 -10.73
CA PHE A 297 18.01 -15.84 -9.51
C PHE A 297 19.29 -16.70 -9.49
N GLU A 298 19.82 -16.96 -8.29
CA GLU A 298 21.00 -17.80 -8.08
C GLU A 298 20.73 -19.27 -8.41
N SER A 299 19.51 -19.73 -8.17
CA SER A 299 19.05 -21.09 -8.45
C SER A 299 17.69 -21.07 -9.17
N SER A 300 17.35 -22.19 -9.82
CA SER A 300 16.04 -22.37 -10.43
C SER A 300 14.94 -22.30 -9.35
N LEU A 301 13.92 -21.49 -9.61
CA LEU A 301 12.76 -21.38 -8.72
C LEU A 301 12.02 -22.73 -8.66
N ILE A 302 11.79 -23.23 -7.45
CA ILE A 302 11.03 -24.46 -7.20
C ILE A 302 9.51 -24.25 -7.18
N GLN A 303 9.08 -22.98 -7.10
CA GLN A 303 7.69 -22.57 -6.97
C GLN A 303 7.42 -21.38 -7.87
N THR A 304 6.19 -21.25 -8.35
CA THR A 304 5.75 -20.06 -9.07
C THR A 304 5.66 -18.88 -8.12
N ILE A 305 6.21 -17.74 -8.54
CA ILE A 305 6.19 -16.49 -7.79
C ILE A 305 5.46 -15.43 -8.61
N ASN A 306 4.83 -14.47 -7.93
CA ASN A 306 4.25 -13.28 -8.54
C ASN A 306 5.13 -12.08 -8.24
N CYS A 307 5.34 -11.23 -9.25
CA CYS A 307 6.00 -9.94 -9.12
C CYS A 307 4.92 -8.89 -8.82
N ILE A 308 5.00 -8.27 -7.66
CA ILE A 308 4.13 -7.18 -7.24
C ILE A 308 4.85 -5.87 -7.54
N VAL A 309 4.23 -5.01 -8.34
CA VAL A 309 4.77 -3.71 -8.73
C VAL A 309 3.81 -2.63 -8.24
N TYR A 310 4.25 -1.86 -7.26
CA TYR A 310 3.62 -0.62 -6.84
C TYR A 310 4.28 0.53 -7.61
N ALA A 311 3.51 1.26 -8.40
CA ALA A 311 4.01 2.31 -9.27
C ALA A 311 3.22 3.61 -9.04
N GLU A 312 3.93 4.71 -8.85
CA GLU A 312 3.34 6.02 -8.60
C GLU A 312 3.44 6.91 -9.83
N PHE A 313 2.38 7.64 -10.10
CA PHE A 313 2.23 8.51 -11.27
C PHE A 313 1.78 9.90 -10.84
N ASP A 314 2.14 10.91 -11.62
CA ASP A 314 1.54 12.23 -11.53
C ASP A 314 0.41 12.29 -12.57
N ASN A 315 -0.82 12.43 -12.10
CA ASN A 315 -2.05 12.49 -12.91
C ASN A 315 -2.83 13.77 -12.60
N ILE A 316 -3.60 14.26 -13.57
CA ILE A 316 -4.43 15.47 -13.40
C ILE A 316 -5.92 15.12 -13.44
N ILE A 317 -6.64 15.59 -12.43
CA ILE A 317 -8.11 15.59 -12.39
C ILE A 317 -8.56 17.04 -12.56
N GLU A 318 -9.31 17.32 -13.62
CA GLU A 318 -9.93 18.62 -13.88
C GLU A 318 -11.43 18.56 -13.61
N ILE A 319 -11.94 19.54 -12.87
CA ILE A 319 -13.38 19.73 -12.68
C ILE A 319 -13.73 21.11 -13.26
N ASP A 320 -14.51 21.12 -14.33
CA ASP A 320 -14.90 22.36 -14.99
C ASP A 320 -16.00 23.12 -14.20
N LYS A 321 -16.29 24.35 -14.62
CA LYS A 321 -17.36 25.18 -14.01
C LYS A 321 -18.75 24.54 -14.05
N ASN A 322 -18.97 23.57 -14.95
CA ASN A 322 -20.23 22.84 -15.11
C ASN A 322 -20.24 21.53 -14.30
N ARG A 323 -19.22 21.28 -13.47
CA ARG A 323 -19.02 20.05 -12.69
C ARG A 323 -18.82 18.80 -13.55
N ASN A 324 -18.33 18.97 -14.78
CA ASN A 324 -17.84 17.86 -15.58
C ASN A 324 -16.46 17.47 -15.07
N VAL A 325 -16.28 16.18 -14.84
CA VAL A 325 -15.01 15.61 -14.37
C VAL A 325 -14.25 15.06 -15.57
N THR A 326 -13.08 15.61 -15.82
CA THR A 326 -12.12 15.13 -16.81
C THR A 326 -10.92 14.56 -16.06
N VAL A 327 -10.48 13.39 -16.49
CA VAL A 327 -9.36 12.67 -15.91
C VAL A 327 -8.43 12.32 -17.05
N ASP A 328 -7.13 12.57 -16.89
CA ASP A 328 -6.13 12.25 -17.90
C ASP A 328 -5.58 10.82 -17.78
N TYR A 329 -6.43 9.87 -17.37
CA TYR A 329 -6.09 8.44 -17.44
C TYR A 329 -6.01 8.01 -18.92
N SER A 330 -5.01 8.48 -19.66
CA SER A 330 -4.66 7.98 -20.97
C SER A 330 -4.10 6.58 -20.77
N SER A 331 -4.96 5.60 -21.03
CA SER A 331 -4.55 4.24 -21.39
C SER A 331 -3.86 4.26 -22.75
#